data_AF-X1BJQ2-F1
#
_entry.id   AF-X1BJQ2-F1
#
_cell.length_a   1.000
_cell.length_b   1.000
_cell.length_c   1.000
_cell.angle_alpha   90.00
_cell.angle_beta   90.00
_cell.angle_gamma   90.00
#
_symmetry.space_group_name_H-M   'P 1'
#
loop_
_entity.id
_entity.type
_entity.pdbx_description
1 polymer ?
#
loop_
_entity_poly.entity_id
_entity_poly.type
_entity_poly.pdbx_seq_one_letter_code
_entity_poly.pdbx_strand_id
1 'polypeptide(L)' 'MAEDSKSDKTRVSITLTEAYVEALGDLVKEGIYLNRGEVVNDALRRLFISYNMEQFVSPLNKET' A
#
# COMPACT_ATOMS: atom_id res chain seq x y z
N MET A 1 -21.35 21.70 -3.35
CA MET A 1 -20.31 21.20 -4.26
C MET A 1 -19.29 20.51 -3.37
N ALA A 2 -19.24 19.18 -3.38
CA ALA A 2 -18.37 18.42 -2.48
C ALA A 2 -16.95 18.41 -3.06
N GLU A 3 -16.00 18.99 -2.32
CA GLU A 3 -14.58 18.80 -2.59
C GLU A 3 -14.20 17.36 -2.23
N ASP A 4 -13.76 16.59 -3.23
CA ASP A 4 -13.04 15.34 -3.04
C ASP A 4 -11.83 15.61 -2.13
N SER A 5 -11.87 15.17 -0.87
CA SER A 5 -10.70 15.21 0.00
C SER A 5 -9.69 14.18 -0.54
N LYS A 6 -8.79 14.63 -1.41
CA LYS A 6 -7.66 13.85 -1.90
C LYS A 6 -6.86 13.35 -0.69
N SER A 7 -6.96 12.06 -0.40
CA SER A 7 -6.02 11.38 0.51
C SER A 7 -4.59 11.71 0.08
N ASP A 8 -3.80 12.30 0.98
CA ASP A 8 -2.42 12.67 0.72
C ASP A 8 -1.59 11.39 0.51
N LYS A 9 -1.38 11.01 -0.75
CA LYS A 9 -0.51 9.89 -1.12
C LYS A 9 0.95 10.36 -1.08
N THR A 10 1.74 9.80 -0.19
CA THR A 10 3.19 10.03 -0.15
C THR A 10 3.91 9.07 -1.09
N ARG A 11 4.81 9.60 -1.93
CA ARG A 11 5.70 8.77 -2.75
C ARG A 11 6.93 8.40 -1.94
N VAL A 12 7.15 7.10 -1.76
CA VAL A 12 8.36 6.54 -1.13
C VAL A 12 9.15 5.78 -2.20
N SER A 13 10.46 6.02 -2.27
CA SER A 13 11.37 5.22 -3.10
C SER A 13 12.11 4.24 -2.19
N ILE A 14 12.11 2.97 -2.57
CA ILE A 14 12.78 1.90 -1.82
C ILE A 14 13.87 1.26 -2.69
N THR A 15 14.96 0.86 -2.06
CA THR A 15 16.04 0.09 -2.69
C THR A 15 15.93 -1.36 -2.24
N LEU A 16 15.87 -2.27 -3.20
CA LEU A 16 15.78 -3.72 -2.98
C LEU A 16 16.89 -4.40 -3.80
N THR A 17 17.24 -5.63 -3.42
CA THR A 17 18.11 -6.44 -4.28
C THR A 17 17.38 -6.86 -5.55
N GLU A 18 18.13 -7.18 -6.59
CA GLU A 18 17.59 -7.57 -7.90
C GLU A 18 16.59 -8.73 -7.80
N ALA A 19 16.93 -9.78 -7.04
CA ALA A 19 16.06 -10.93 -6.82
C ALA A 19 14.67 -10.55 -6.26
N TYR A 20 14.58 -9.55 -5.37
CA TYR A 20 13.28 -9.07 -4.88
C TYR A 20 12.53 -8.29 -5.95
N VAL A 21 13.22 -7.44 -6.74
CA VAL A 21 12.57 -6.67 -7.83
C VAL A 21 12.02 -7.60 -8.91
N GLU A 22 12.74 -8.69 -9.21
CA GLU A 22 12.29 -9.73 -10.13
C GLU A 22 11.05 -10.45 -9.60
N ALA A 23 11.08 -10.93 -8.35
CA ALA A 23 9.93 -11.59 -7.72
C ALA A 23 8.68 -10.69 -7.71
N LEU A 24 8.82 -9.39 -7.40
CA LEU A 24 7.73 -8.42 -7.51
C LEU A 24 7.21 -8.28 -8.94
N GLY A 25 8.10 -8.38 -9.94
CA GLY A 25 7.75 -8.39 -11.35
C GLY A 25 6.96 -9.62 -11.76
N ASP A 26 7.35 -10.80 -11.27
CA ASP A 26 6.70 -12.07 -11.62
C ASP A 26 5.27 -12.13 -11.08
N LEU A 27 5.03 -11.64 -9.86
CA LEU A 27 3.68 -11.50 -9.30
C LEU A 27 2.75 -10.60 -10.14
N VAL A 28 3.32 -9.59 -10.81
CA VAL A 28 2.57 -8.73 -11.73
C VAL A 28 2.36 -9.42 -13.07
N LYS A 29 3.37 -10.12 -13.60
CA LYS A 29 3.27 -10.87 -14.86
C LYS A 29 2.23 -11.99 -14.78
N GLU A 30 2.14 -12.67 -13.64
CA GLU A 30 1.16 -13.72 -13.37
C GLU A 30 -0.26 -13.16 -13.15
N GLY A 31 -0.42 -11.84 -13.11
CA GLY A 31 -1.72 -11.18 -12.92
C GLY A 31 -2.25 -11.23 -11.49
N ILE A 32 -1.41 -11.62 -10.51
CA ILE A 32 -1.78 -11.66 -9.09
C ILE A 32 -1.96 -10.24 -8.55
N TYR A 33 -1.12 -9.31 -9.00
CA TYR A 33 -1.21 -7.88 -8.65
C TYR A 33 -1.15 -6.99 -9.89
N LEU A 34 -1.81 -5.83 -9.85
CA LEU A 34 -1.84 -4.89 -10.98
C LEU A 34 -0.48 -4.23 -11.25
N ASN A 35 0.29 -3.96 -10.19
CA ASN A 35 1.61 -3.34 -10.28
C ASN A 35 2.44 -3.64 -9.03
N ARG A 36 3.75 -3.36 -9.10
CA ARG A 36 4.69 -3.60 -7.99
C ARG A 36 4.34 -2.81 -6.72
N GLY A 37 3.75 -1.62 -6.86
CA GLY A 37 3.33 -0.79 -5.73
C GLY A 37 2.23 -1.45 -4.90
N GLU A 38 1.26 -2.09 -5.54
CA GLU A 38 0.21 -2.84 -4.86
C GLU A 38 0.76 -4.02 -4.06
N VAL A 39 1.76 -4.73 -4.60
CA VAL A 39 2.44 -5.81 -3.89
C VAL A 39 3.10 -5.29 -2.61
N VAL A 40 3.83 -4.18 -2.71
CA VAL A 40 4.52 -3.57 -1.55
C VAL A 40 3.51 -3.05 -0.52
N ASN A 41 2.42 -2.43 -0.95
CA ASN A 41 1.37 -1.94 -0.06
C ASN A 41 0.69 -3.09 0.71
N ASP A 42 0.36 -4.20 0.04
CA ASP A 42 -0.23 -5.37 0.70
C ASP A 42 0.76 -6.01 1.68
N ALA A 43 2.03 -6.14 1.30
CA ALA A 43 3.08 -6.65 2.19
C ALA A 43 3.23 -5.78 3.45
N LEU A 44 3.28 -4.45 3.30
CA LEU A 44 3.35 -3.51 4.43
C LEU A 44 2.11 -3.58 5.30
N ARG A 45 0.92 -3.67 4.70
CA ARG A 45 -0.34 -3.82 5.44
C ARG A 45 -0.30 -5.09 6.31
N ARG A 46 0.07 -6.23 5.74
CA ARG A 46 0.19 -7.50 6.48
C ARG A 46 1.24 -7.42 7.58
N LEU A 47 2.37 -6.78 7.30
CA LEU A 47 3.43 -6.55 8.29
C LEU A 47 2.91 -5.73 9.48
N PHE A 48 2.27 -4.59 9.23
CA PHE A 48 1.74 -3.74 10.29
C PHE A 48 0.62 -4.40 11.10
N ILE A 49 -0.27 -5.13 10.44
CA ILE A 49 -1.28 -5.96 11.11
C ILE A 49 -0.60 -6.97 12.06
N SER A 50 0.49 -7.62 11.63
CA SER A 50 1.20 -8.58 12.48
C SER A 50 1.85 -7.95 13.72
N TYR A 51 2.11 -6.65 13.69
CA TYR A 51 2.60 -5.87 14.83
C TYR A 51 1.48 -5.22 15.66
N ASN A 52 0.20 -5.54 15.39
CA ASN A 52 -0.96 -4.86 15.96
C ASN A 52 -0.90 -3.33 15.78
N MET A 53 -0.23 -2.87 14.73
CA MET A 53 -0.29 -1.49 14.28
C MET A 53 -1.57 -1.34 13.48
N GLU A 54 -2.70 -1.19 14.17
CA GLU A 54 -3.96 -0.88 13.52
C GLU A 54 -3.83 0.44 12.75
N GLN A 55 -4.56 0.51 11.63
CA GLN A 55 -4.61 1.68 10.77
C GLN A 55 -4.98 2.91 11.62
N PHE A 56 -4.08 3.88 11.77
CA PHE A 56 -4.35 5.20 12.37
C PHE A 56 -5.30 6.06 11.51
N VAL A 57 -6.29 5.46 10.87
CA VAL A 57 -7.46 6.19 10.39
C VAL A 57 -8.48 6.13 11.51
N SER A 58 -8.48 7.15 12.36
CA SER A 58 -9.75 7.55 12.97
C SER A 58 -10.75 7.64 11.81
N PRO A 59 -11.93 6.99 11.88
CA PRO A 59 -12.98 7.26 10.92
C PRO A 59 -13.13 8.78 10.91
N LEU A 60 -13.06 9.41 9.73
CA LEU A 60 -13.47 10.80 9.58
C LEU A 60 -14.88 10.86 10.14
N ASN A 61 -15.03 11.44 11.34
CA ASN A 61 -16.28 11.46 12.07
C ASN A 61 -17.38 11.97 11.12
N LYS A 62 -18.38 11.11 10.86
CA LYS A 62 -19.65 11.53 10.30
C LYS A 62 -20.47 12.15 11.45
N GLU A 63 -20.12 13.35 11.86
CA GLU A 63 -20.90 14.18 12.79
C GLU A 63 -20.62 15.65 12.40
N THR A 64 -21.56 16.52 12.02
CA THR A 64 -23.03 16.54 11.90
C THR A 64 -23.37 17.57 10.83
#